data_AF-A0A2V7I3E6-F1
#
_entry.id   AF-A0A2V7I3E6-F1
#
_cell.length_a   1.000
_cell.length_b   1.000
_cell.length_c   1.000
_cell.angle_alpha   90.00
_cell.angle_beta   90.00
_cell.angle_gamma   90.00
#
_symmetry.space_group_name_H-M   'P 1'
#
loop_
_entity.id
_entity.type
_entity.pdbx_description
1 polymer ?
#
loop_
_entity_poly.entity_id
_entity_poly.type
_entity_poly.pdbx_seq_one_letter_code
_entity_poly.pdbx_strand_id
1 'polypeptide(L)' 'MAFVAHIECTVCGRHHEPRGLLTVCATCGQMLAVRYDLPSVAAAVSKDELGRRPPGMYRFRELLPL' A
#
# COMPACT_ATOMS: atom_id res chain seq x y z
N MET A 1 8.16 -6.10 -7.91
CA MET A 1 6.78 -5.72 -8.31
C MET A 1 6.16 -5.01 -7.12
N ALA A 2 5.85 -3.73 -7.25
CA ALA A 2 5.18 -2.99 -6.19
C ALA A 2 3.67 -3.10 -6.41
N PHE A 3 2.92 -3.55 -5.41
CA PHE A 3 1.46 -3.67 -5.47
C PHE A 3 0.74 -2.35 -5.11
N VAL A 4 1.49 -1.26 -5.00
CA VAL A 4 0.95 0.08 -4.75
C VAL A 4 0.14 0.53 -5.97
N ALA A 5 -1.14 0.78 -5.77
CA ALA A 5 -2.05 1.28 -6.80
C ALA A 5 -1.98 2.81 -6.91
N HIS A 6 -2.14 3.52 -5.79
CA HIS A 6 -2.07 4.98 -5.72
C HIS A 6 -1.97 5.45 -4.25
N ILE A 7 -1.75 6.74 -4.04
CA ILE A 7 -1.88 7.38 -2.73
C ILE A 7 -3.20 8.14 -2.70
N GLU A 8 -3.98 7.99 -1.63
CA GLU A 8 -5.30 8.60 -1.50
C GLU A 8 -5.39 9.42 -0.21
N CYS A 9 -6.00 10.60 -0.28
CA CYS A 9 -6.36 11.34 0.93
C CYS A 9 -7.51 10.65 1.67
N THR A 10 -7.32 10.38 2.96
CA THR A 10 -8.32 9.70 3.80
C THR A 10 -9.59 10.51 4.06
N VAL A 11 -9.60 11.80 3.70
CA VAL A 11 -10.72 12.71 3.95
C VAL A 11 -11.39 13.17 2.66
N CYS A 12 -10.62 13.68 1.69
CA CYS A 12 -11.19 14.20 0.44
C CYS A 12 -11.16 13.23 -0.74
N GLY A 13 -10.56 12.04 -0.58
CA GLY A 13 -10.47 11.02 -1.63
C GLY A 13 -9.55 11.38 -2.81
N ARG A 14 -8.82 12.51 -2.74
CA ARG A 14 -7.93 12.90 -3.83
C ARG A 14 -6.79 11.90 -4.00
N HIS A 15 -6.56 11.50 -5.25
CA HIS A 15 -5.43 10.67 -5.63
C HIS A 15 -4.16 11.51 -5.82
N HIS A 16 -3.04 10.93 -5.41
CA HIS A 16 -1.70 11.48 -5.54
C HIS A 16 -0.78 10.44 -6.16
N GLU A 17 0.20 10.91 -6.93
CA GLU A 17 1.22 10.08 -7.55
C GLU A 17 2.15 9.48 -6.47
N PRO A 18 2.33 8.15 -6.42
CA PRO A 18 3.16 7.50 -5.41
C PRO A 18 4.66 7.77 -5.57
N ARG A 19 5.09 8.32 -6.72
CA ARG A 19 6.49 8.67 -6.99
C ARG A 19 6.76 10.13 -6.64
N GLY A 20 7.18 10.38 -5.41
CA GLY A 20 7.59 11.70 -4.97
C GLY A 20 7.51 11.86 -3.45
N LEU A 21 8.01 12.99 -2.95
CA LEU A 21 7.84 13.33 -1.54
C LEU A 21 6.39 13.76 -1.30
N LEU A 22 5.66 12.96 -0.53
CA LEU A 22 4.33 13.25 -0.06
C LEU A 22 4.34 13.30 1.46
N THR A 23 3.86 14.41 2.03
CA THR A 23 3.73 14.60 3.48
C THR A 23 2.25 14.59 3.89
N VAL A 24 1.46 15.47 3.29
CA VAL A 24 0.01 15.60 3.48
C VAL A 24 -0.69 15.82 2.14
N CYS A 25 -2.02 15.69 2.13
CA CYS A 25 -2.81 15.98 0.95
C CYS A 25 -2.59 17.42 0.49
N ALA A 26 -2.15 17.59 -0.77
CA ALA A 26 -1.91 18.88 -1.39
C ALA A 26 -3.17 19.76 -1.53
N THR A 27 -4.37 19.22 -1.31
CA THR A 27 -5.63 19.94 -1.44
C THR A 27 -6.24 20.33 -0.10
N CYS A 28 -6.25 19.44 0.90
CA CYS A 28 -6.91 19.71 2.18
C CYS A 28 -6.00 19.55 3.41
N GLY A 29 -4.71 19.24 3.23
CA GLY A 29 -3.73 19.11 4.31
C GLY A 29 -3.92 17.89 5.22
N GLN A 30 -4.83 16.96 4.89
CA GLN A 30 -5.11 15.77 5.69
C GLN A 30 -4.19 14.59 5.35
N MET A 31 -4.26 13.54 6.18
CA MET A 31 -3.44 12.34 6.05
C MET A 31 -3.65 11.62 4.70
N LEU A 32 -2.56 11.05 4.20
CA LEU A 32 -2.51 10.25 2.99
C LEU A 32 -2.38 8.77 3.36
N ALA A 33 -3.08 7.91 2.65
CA ALA A 33 -2.99 6.47 2.76
C ALA A 33 -2.44 5.86 1.46
N VAL A 34 -1.52 4.91 1.58
CA VAL A 34 -1.10 4.08 0.45
C VAL A 34 -2.20 3.05 0.17
N ARG A 35 -2.69 2.99 -1.07
CA ARG A 35 -3.65 1.99 -1.52
C ARG A 35 -2.96 0.93 -2.34
N TYR A 36 -3.32 -0.32 -2.08
CA TYR A 36 -2.75 -1.50 -2.72
C TYR A 36 -3.77 -2.18 -3.63
N ASP A 37 -3.30 -2.74 -4.74
CA ASP A 37 -4.08 -3.65 -5.58
C ASP A 37 -4.18 -5.02 -4.89
N LEU A 38 -5.17 -5.14 -4.01
CA LEU A 38 -5.44 -6.36 -3.25
C LEU A 38 -5.79 -7.56 -4.14
N PRO A 39 -6.57 -7.43 -5.24
CA PRO A 39 -6.74 -8.52 -6.21
C PRO A 39 -5.42 -9.09 -6.72
N SER A 40 -4.48 -8.23 -7.13
CA SER A 40 -3.16 -8.68 -7.60
C SER A 40 -2.33 -9.33 -6.49
N VAL A 41 -2.40 -8.82 -5.25
CA VAL A 41 -1.75 -9.45 -4.08
C VAL A 41 -2.33 -10.84 -3.83
N ALA A 42 -3.65 -10.98 -3.85
CA ALA A 42 -4.33 -12.25 -3.62
C ALA A 42 -4.01 -13.30 -4.69
N ALA A 43 -3.70 -12.87 -5.93
CA ALA A 43 -3.22 -13.75 -6.99
C ALA A 43 -1.74 -14.15 -6.81
N ALA A 44 -0.94 -13.31 -6.14
CA ALA A 44 0.50 -13.52 -5.98
C ALA A 44 0.87 -14.36 -4.74
N VAL A 45 0.07 -14.33 -3.67
CA VAL A 45 0.39 -15.02 -2.41
C VAL A 45 -0.87 -15.54 -1.70
N SER A 46 -0.77 -16.73 -1.10
CA SER A 46 -1.85 -17.33 -0.31
C SER A 46 -1.69 -17.07 1.19
N LYS A 47 -2.80 -17.12 1.95
CA LYS A 47 -2.78 -16.99 3.42
C LYS A 47 -1.97 -18.11 4.10
N ASP A 48 -1.98 -19.31 3.54
CA ASP A 48 -1.20 -20.46 4.02
C ASP A 48 0.31 -20.23 3.84
N GLU A 49 0.73 -19.70 2.69
CA GLU A 49 2.14 -19.33 2.48
C GLU A 49 2.59 -18.23 3.44
N LEU A 50 1.76 -17.19 3.64
CA LEU A 50 2.01 -16.18 4.67
C LEU A 50 2.12 -16.84 6.04
N GLY A 51 1.31 -17.85 6.35
CA GLY A 51 1.36 -18.69 7.56
C GLY A 51 2.73 -19.29 7.87
N ARG A 52 3.45 -19.73 6.85
CA ARG A 52 4.74 -20.45 6.97
C ARG A 52 5.95 -19.53 7.07
N ARG A 53 5.80 -18.24 6.77
CA ARG A 53 6.90 -17.27 6.82
C ARG A 53 7.25 -16.91 8.27
N PRO A 54 8.53 -16.55 8.55
CA PRO A 54 8.92 -16.06 9.87
C PRO A 54 8.06 -14.88 10.34
N PRO A 55 7.81 -14.74 11.64
CA PRO A 55 7.10 -13.60 12.18
C PRO A 55 7.88 -12.29 11.91
N GLY A 56 7.16 -11.21 11.63
CA GLY A 56 7.73 -9.89 11.37
C GLY A 56 7.08 -9.19 10.18
N MET A 57 7.53 -7.96 9.89
CA MET A 57 6.98 -7.10 8.84
C MET A 57 7.14 -7.73 7.44
N TYR A 58 8.30 -8.31 7.15
CA TYR A 58 8.63 -8.94 5.86
C TYR A 58 7.80 -10.19 5.54
N ARG A 59 7.04 -10.73 6.51
CA ARG A 59 6.03 -11.74 6.25
C ARG A 59 5.07 -11.32 5.13
N PHE A 60 4.75 -10.02 5.07
CA PHE A 60 3.82 -9.42 4.11
C PHE A 60 4.56 -8.57 3.08
N ARG A 61 5.72 -9.01 2.58
CA ARG A 61 6.56 -8.26 1.62
C ARG A 61 5.79 -7.70 0.40
N GLU A 62 4.72 -8.36 -0.01
CA GLU A 62 3.83 -7.93 -1.10
C GLU A 62 3.05 -6.64 -0.75
N LEU A 63 2.84 -6.36 0.53
CA LEU A 63 2.18 -5.16 1.06
C LEU A 63 3.18 -4.14 1.62
N LEU A 64 4.47 -4.34 1.39
CA LEU A 64 5.50 -3.39 1.79
C LEU A 64 5.85 -2.46 0.62
N PRO A 65 6.16 -1.18 0.89
CA PRO A 65 6.63 -0.24 -0.12
C PRO A 65 8.12 -0.50 -0.42
N LEU A 66 8.43 -1.66 -1.02
CA LEU A 66 9.77 -2.06 -1.47
C LEU A 66 10.14 -1.49 -2.83
#